data_AF-K0JP44-F1
#
_entry.id   AF-K0JP44-F1
#
_cell.length_a   1.000
_cell.length_b   1.000
_cell.length_c   1.000
_cell.angle_alpha   90.00
_cell.angle_beta   90.00
_cell.angle_gamma   90.00
#
_symmetry.space_group_name_H-M   'P 1'
#
loop_
_entity.id
_entity.type
_entity.pdbx_description
1 polymer ?
#
loop_
_entity_poly.entity_id
_entity_poly.type
_entity_poly.pdbx_seq_one_letter_code
_entity_poly.pdbx_strand_id
1 'polypeptide(L)'
;YVGQEKLAPGEPWSAIASGRDWFPAARLQNAPSWHYVHTDQWRYERDFTDYHTVPPANGHASFAHGHTMDLQVRAVRSGWLPFYPQFQQNPLEVVKEAEASGAKNDEAVVSYAVEQLKDRKLRFSVEDPDAPENWPRVWYIWRGNALMASAKGHEYFLKHYLGTHN
;
A
#
# COMPACT_ATOMS: atom_id res chain seq x y z
N TYR A 1 -11.21 26.78 1.15
CA TYR A 1 -11.22 26.06 2.45
C TYR A 1 -11.89 24.71 2.23
N VAL A 2 -11.31 23.62 2.76
CA VAL A 2 -11.84 22.25 2.67
C VAL A 2 -12.08 21.71 4.09
N GLY A 3 -11.47 20.59 4.48
CA GLY A 3 -11.44 20.14 5.87
C GLY A 3 -10.47 20.93 6.76
N GLN A 4 -10.52 20.66 8.06
CA GLN A 4 -9.64 21.26 9.08
C GLN A 4 -8.30 20.51 9.14
N GLU A 5 -7.50 20.60 8.09
CA GLU A 5 -6.18 19.93 8.04
C GLU A 5 -5.13 20.60 8.93
N LYS A 6 -5.28 21.91 9.17
CA LYS A 6 -4.22 22.73 9.77
C LYS A 6 -4.05 22.43 11.25
N LEU A 7 -3.18 21.48 11.53
CA LEU A 7 -2.69 21.18 12.88
C LEU A 7 -1.48 22.08 13.20
N ALA A 8 -1.72 23.17 13.92
CA ALA A 8 -0.67 24.14 14.24
C ALA A 8 0.57 23.52 14.94
N PRO A 9 0.44 22.62 15.95
CA PRO A 9 1.58 21.95 16.57
C PRO A 9 1.93 20.62 15.87
N GLY A 10 2.23 20.66 14.57
CA GLY A 10 2.43 19.46 13.75
C GLY A 10 3.55 18.53 14.23
N GLU A 11 4.75 19.07 14.47
CA GLU A 11 5.93 18.30 14.92
C GLU A 11 5.70 17.54 16.24
N PRO A 12 5.38 18.20 17.38
CA PRO A 12 5.22 17.49 18.65
C PRO A 12 4.04 16.51 18.63
N TRP A 13 2.96 16.83 17.90
CA TRP A 13 1.86 15.89 17.73
C TRP A 13 2.29 14.65 16.95
N SER A 14 3.03 14.82 15.85
CA SER A 14 3.46 13.71 15.00
C SER A 14 4.40 12.75 15.74
N ALA A 15 5.24 13.28 16.63
CA ALA A 15 6.13 12.48 17.46
C ALA A 15 5.34 11.52 18.35
N ILE A 16 4.34 12.04 19.08
CA ILE A 16 3.48 11.24 19.97
C ILE A 16 2.58 10.29 19.15
N ALA A 17 1.91 10.81 18.12
CA ALA A 17 0.91 10.05 17.35
C ALA A 17 1.53 8.87 16.58
N SER A 18 2.80 8.97 16.19
CA SER A 18 3.51 7.94 15.44
C SER A 18 4.57 7.18 16.27
N GLY A 19 4.62 7.41 17.59
CA GLY A 19 5.58 6.76 18.50
C GLY A 19 7.05 7.03 18.17
N ARG A 20 7.36 8.20 17.60
CA ARG A 20 8.72 8.54 17.12
C ARG A 20 9.71 8.84 18.22
N ASP A 21 9.23 8.97 19.45
CA ASP A 21 10.01 9.01 20.68
C ASP A 21 10.62 7.64 21.04
N TRP A 22 10.05 6.54 20.54
CA TRP A 22 10.58 5.17 20.72
C TRP A 22 11.24 4.60 19.47
N PHE A 23 10.61 4.78 18.31
CA PHE A 23 11.10 4.26 17.03
C PHE A 23 11.05 5.33 15.94
N PRO A 24 12.15 5.62 15.23
CA PRO A 24 12.25 6.82 14.40
C PRO A 24 11.31 6.82 13.18
N ALA A 25 10.88 5.65 12.70
CA ALA A 25 10.09 5.46 11.50
C ALA A 25 8.72 4.81 11.79
N ALA A 26 7.68 5.36 11.18
CA ALA A 26 6.31 4.85 11.27
C ALA A 26 5.80 4.41 9.90
N ARG A 27 4.89 3.43 9.88
CA ARG A 27 4.26 2.92 8.66
C ARG A 27 3.05 3.78 8.30
N LEU A 28 3.30 4.85 7.55
CA LEU A 28 2.26 5.72 7.01
C LEU A 28 1.79 5.19 5.65
N GLN A 29 0.47 5.21 5.42
CA GLN A 29 -0.15 4.71 4.19
C GLN A 29 -1.09 5.75 3.58
N ASN A 30 -1.05 5.91 2.26
CA ASN A 30 -2.04 6.70 1.56
C ASN A 30 -3.34 5.88 1.39
N ALA A 31 -4.39 6.30 2.10
CA ALA A 31 -5.67 5.60 2.14
C ALA A 31 -6.34 5.36 0.76
N PRO A 32 -6.29 6.29 -0.22
CA PRO A 32 -6.94 6.06 -1.52
C PRO A 32 -6.43 4.82 -2.24
N SER A 33 -5.10 4.66 -2.39
CA SER A 33 -4.53 3.45 -3.01
C SER A 33 -4.84 2.21 -2.18
N TRP A 34 -4.75 2.32 -0.86
CA TRP A 34 -4.96 1.17 0.03
C TRP A 34 -6.39 0.61 -0.05
N HIS A 35 -7.40 1.49 -0.05
CA HIS A 35 -8.78 1.09 -0.21
C HIS A 35 -9.08 0.63 -1.63
N TYR A 36 -8.56 1.32 -2.66
CA TYR A 36 -8.72 0.89 -4.05
C TYR A 36 -8.27 -0.55 -4.26
N VAL A 37 -7.11 -0.92 -3.70
CA VAL A 37 -6.57 -2.27 -3.78
C VAL A 37 -7.40 -3.25 -2.96
N HIS A 38 -7.53 -3.05 -1.64
CA HIS A 38 -8.11 -4.10 -0.78
C HIS A 38 -9.65 -4.16 -0.77
N THR A 39 -10.33 -3.16 -1.35
CA THR A 39 -11.78 -3.27 -1.64
C THR A 39 -12.04 -3.76 -3.06
N ASP A 40 -11.03 -4.25 -3.77
CA ASP A 40 -11.18 -4.85 -5.10
C ASP A 40 -11.83 -3.93 -6.15
N GLN A 41 -11.83 -2.62 -5.92
CA GLN A 41 -12.40 -1.64 -6.86
C GLN A 41 -11.69 -1.69 -8.22
N TRP A 42 -10.40 -1.98 -8.20
CA TRP A 42 -9.56 -2.16 -9.39
C TRP A 42 -10.12 -3.22 -10.35
N ARG A 43 -10.82 -4.25 -9.87
CA ARG A 43 -11.40 -5.30 -10.72
C ARG A 43 -12.54 -4.83 -11.62
N TYR A 44 -13.09 -3.65 -11.34
CA TYR A 44 -14.23 -3.06 -12.04
C TYR A 44 -13.83 -1.89 -12.93
N GLU A 45 -12.53 -1.59 -12.99
CA GLU A 45 -11.97 -0.56 -13.87
C GLU A 45 -11.65 -1.14 -15.25
N ARG A 46 -11.47 -0.26 -16.24
CA ARG A 46 -10.89 -0.61 -17.54
C ARG A 46 -9.54 0.11 -17.70
N ASP A 47 -8.96 -0.06 -18.86
CA ASP A 47 -7.74 0.64 -19.22
C ASP A 47 -7.95 2.17 -19.16
N PHE A 48 -6.97 2.92 -18.64
CA PHE A 48 -7.04 4.38 -18.51
C PHE A 48 -7.37 5.08 -19.86
N THR A 49 -6.96 4.51 -21.00
CA THR A 49 -7.23 5.09 -22.33
C THR A 49 -8.69 5.03 -22.74
N ASP A 50 -9.48 4.15 -22.11
CA ASP A 50 -10.91 4.01 -22.42
C ASP A 50 -11.71 5.23 -21.93
N TYR A 51 -11.20 5.96 -20.93
CA TYR A 51 -11.89 7.07 -20.28
C TYR A 51 -11.16 8.41 -20.39
N HIS A 52 -9.84 8.40 -20.60
CA HIS A 52 -9.03 9.60 -20.64
C HIS A 52 -8.44 9.83 -22.03
N THR A 53 -8.74 11.00 -22.59
CA THR A 53 -8.07 11.47 -23.81
C THR A 53 -6.63 11.82 -23.47
N VAL A 54 -5.70 10.96 -23.88
CA VAL A 54 -4.28 11.25 -23.77
C VAL A 54 -3.80 11.77 -25.13
N PRO A 55 -3.13 12.94 -25.19
CA PRO A 55 -2.53 13.40 -26.41
C PRO A 55 -1.63 12.29 -26.99
N PRO A 56 -1.59 12.11 -28.33
CA PRO A 56 -0.70 11.12 -28.94
C PRO A 56 0.71 11.35 -28.42
N ALA A 57 1.23 10.41 -27.64
CA ALA A 57 2.60 10.49 -27.15
C ALA A 57 3.53 10.33 -28.36
N ASN A 58 4.67 11.03 -28.36
CA ASN A 58 5.74 10.83 -29.34
C ASN A 58 6.48 9.49 -29.09
N GLY A 59 5.76 8.36 -29.10
CA GLY A 59 6.31 7.00 -29.01
C GLY A 59 5.82 6.16 -27.81
N HIS A 60 6.39 4.96 -27.68
CA HIS A 60 6.05 3.90 -26.72
C HIS A 60 6.42 4.18 -25.25
N ALA A 61 6.84 5.40 -24.90
CA ALA A 61 7.37 5.74 -23.57
C ALA A 61 6.32 6.32 -22.60
N SER A 62 5.04 6.39 -23.00
CA SER A 62 3.97 6.93 -22.17
C SER A 62 3.65 6.00 -20.99
N PHE A 63 3.53 6.52 -19.77
CA PHE A 63 2.95 5.78 -18.64
C PHE A 63 1.42 5.73 -18.67
N ALA A 64 0.81 6.52 -19.53
CA ALA A 64 -0.62 6.47 -19.78
C ALA A 64 -0.85 5.37 -20.84
N HIS A 65 -0.72 4.12 -20.41
CA HIS A 65 -1.19 2.89 -21.07
C HIS A 65 -1.55 1.83 -19.97
N GLY A 66 -2.49 0.90 -20.18
CA GLY A 66 -2.70 -0.26 -19.29
C GLY A 66 -3.65 -0.05 -18.09
N HIS A 67 -3.56 -0.93 -17.10
CA HIS A 67 -4.44 -0.90 -15.93
C HIS A 67 -3.85 -0.04 -14.80
N THR A 68 -4.68 0.74 -14.10
CA THR A 68 -4.26 1.59 -12.97
C THR A 68 -3.55 0.77 -11.87
N MET A 69 -4.00 -0.46 -11.63
CA MET A 69 -3.35 -1.40 -10.70
C MET A 69 -1.88 -1.70 -11.06
N ASP A 70 -1.54 -1.80 -12.35
CA ASP A 70 -0.15 -2.06 -12.77
C ASP A 70 0.77 -0.86 -12.44
N LEU A 71 0.24 0.36 -12.58
CA LEU A 71 0.94 1.58 -12.18
C LEU A 71 1.08 1.66 -10.66
N GLN A 72 0.07 1.23 -9.89
CA GLN A 72 0.16 1.14 -8.44
C GLN A 72 1.28 0.19 -8.00
N VAL A 73 1.36 -1.02 -8.58
CA VAL A 73 2.45 -1.98 -8.32
C VAL A 73 3.81 -1.37 -8.65
N ARG A 74 3.93 -0.71 -9.82
CA ARG A 74 5.17 -0.05 -10.24
C ARG A 74 5.59 1.09 -9.30
N ALA A 75 4.64 1.90 -8.84
CA ALA A 75 4.88 3.01 -7.92
C ALA A 75 5.38 2.50 -6.56
N VAL A 76 4.80 1.42 -6.03
CA VAL A 76 5.23 0.80 -4.78
C VAL A 76 6.65 0.23 -4.92
N ARG A 77 6.91 -0.55 -5.98
CA ARG A 77 8.24 -1.14 -6.24
C ARG A 77 9.35 -0.10 -6.44
N SER A 78 8.99 1.06 -6.99
CA SER A 78 9.92 2.19 -7.20
C SER A 78 10.10 3.08 -5.97
N GLY A 79 9.40 2.78 -4.86
CA GLY A 79 9.44 3.60 -3.64
C GLY A 79 8.72 4.95 -3.75
N TRP A 80 7.84 5.12 -4.75
CA TRP A 80 7.08 6.36 -4.94
C TRP A 80 5.87 6.43 -4.01
N LEU A 81 5.27 5.29 -3.69
CA LEU A 81 4.13 5.17 -2.79
C LEU A 81 4.39 4.09 -1.73
N PRO A 82 3.96 4.30 -0.48
CA PRO A 82 3.96 3.24 0.53
C PRO A 82 2.87 2.18 0.21
N PHE A 83 3.03 0.98 0.77
CA PHE A 83 1.99 -0.04 0.75
C PHE A 83 2.13 -1.01 1.91
N TYR A 84 1.01 -1.36 2.55
CA TYR A 84 0.97 -2.28 3.69
C TYR A 84 -0.26 -3.21 3.61
N PRO A 85 -0.14 -4.54 3.85
CA PRO A 85 1.08 -5.30 4.15
C PRO A 85 2.21 -5.05 3.13
N GLN A 86 3.47 -5.10 3.53
CA GLN A 86 4.56 -4.68 2.63
C GLN A 86 5.01 -5.80 1.69
N PHE A 87 5.19 -7.00 2.27
CA PHE A 87 5.61 -8.20 1.56
C PHE A 87 4.57 -9.31 1.72
N GLN A 88 4.65 -10.32 0.85
CA GLN A 88 3.86 -11.55 0.99
C GLN A 88 4.22 -12.39 2.22
N GLN A 89 5.32 -12.05 2.89
CA GLN A 89 5.80 -12.72 4.09
C GLN A 89 5.79 -11.75 5.26
N ASN A 90 5.58 -12.29 6.47
CA ASN A 90 5.71 -11.51 7.69
C ASN A 90 7.12 -10.89 7.76
N PRO A 91 7.26 -9.56 7.84
CA PRO A 91 8.56 -8.88 7.82
C PRO A 91 9.45 -9.28 9.01
N LEU A 92 8.89 -9.75 10.13
CA LEU A 92 9.67 -10.27 11.26
C LEU A 92 10.33 -11.61 10.94
N GLU A 93 9.67 -12.46 10.14
CA GLU A 93 10.25 -13.73 9.69
C GLU A 93 11.36 -13.51 8.66
N VAL A 94 11.22 -12.50 7.79
CA VAL A 94 12.28 -12.11 6.85
C VAL A 94 13.58 -11.73 7.58
N VAL A 95 13.47 -11.02 8.71
CA VAL A 95 14.63 -10.68 9.55
C VAL A 95 15.25 -11.95 10.15
N LYS A 96 14.43 -12.85 10.72
CA LYS A 96 14.93 -14.12 11.28
C LYS A 96 15.63 -14.99 10.24
N GLU A 97 15.10 -15.06 9.02
CA GLU A 97 15.70 -15.79 7.91
C GLU A 97 17.04 -15.17 7.48
N ALA A 98 17.13 -13.84 7.45
CA ALA A 98 18.39 -13.14 7.18
C ALA A 98 19.46 -13.46 8.24
N GLU A 99 19.10 -13.40 9.54
CA GLU A 99 19.98 -13.73 10.65
C GLU A 99 20.45 -15.19 10.61
N ALA A 100 19.53 -16.12 10.33
CA ALA A 100 19.84 -17.54 10.15
C ALA A 100 20.75 -17.79 8.93
N SER A 101 20.64 -16.94 7.89
CA SER A 101 21.52 -16.95 6.72
C SER A 101 22.85 -16.24 6.94
N GLY A 102 23.12 -15.76 8.15
CA GLY A 102 24.40 -15.19 8.55
C GLY A 102 24.45 -13.67 8.62
N ALA A 103 23.35 -12.94 8.41
CA ALA A 103 23.31 -11.50 8.64
C ALA A 103 23.62 -11.17 10.12
N LYS A 104 24.50 -10.20 10.36
CA LYS A 104 24.95 -9.80 11.72
C LYS A 104 24.67 -8.33 12.07
N ASN A 105 24.15 -7.56 11.12
CA ASN A 105 23.83 -6.15 11.28
C ASN A 105 22.69 -5.76 10.32
N ASP A 106 22.17 -4.54 10.49
CA ASP A 106 21.04 -4.03 9.74
C ASP A 106 21.31 -3.97 8.23
N GLU A 107 22.53 -3.58 7.81
CA GLU A 107 22.91 -3.51 6.40
C GLU A 107 22.89 -4.89 5.74
N ALA A 108 23.30 -5.95 6.45
CA ALA A 108 23.24 -7.31 5.95
C ALA A 108 21.79 -7.82 5.85
N VAL A 109 20.92 -7.44 6.80
CA VAL A 109 19.47 -7.76 6.73
C VAL A 109 18.81 -7.06 5.55
N VAL A 110 19.13 -5.77 5.32
CA VAL A 110 18.64 -5.02 4.16
C VAL A 110 19.14 -5.66 2.86
N SER A 111 20.43 -6.00 2.79
CA SER A 111 21.01 -6.66 1.62
C SER A 111 20.34 -7.99 1.32
N TYR A 112 20.09 -8.82 2.35
CA TYR A 112 19.34 -10.06 2.23
C TYR A 112 17.95 -9.83 1.64
N ALA A 113 17.18 -8.90 2.20
CA ALA A 113 15.82 -8.61 1.71
C ALA A 113 15.83 -8.11 0.26
N VAL A 114 16.80 -7.26 -0.12
CA VAL A 114 16.97 -6.76 -1.49
C VAL A 114 17.28 -7.89 -2.46
N GLU A 115 18.19 -8.81 -2.11
CA GLU A 115 18.51 -9.96 -2.95
C GLU A 115 17.32 -10.91 -3.09
N GLN A 116 16.58 -11.18 -2.00
CA GLN A 116 15.36 -11.99 -2.07
C GLN A 116 14.26 -11.36 -2.95
N LEU A 117 14.15 -10.03 -2.97
CA LEU A 117 13.24 -9.29 -3.86
C LEU A 117 13.69 -9.39 -5.33
N LYS A 118 14.99 -9.23 -5.61
CA LYS A 118 15.55 -9.40 -6.97
C LYS A 118 15.35 -10.82 -7.49
N ASP A 119 15.57 -11.81 -6.64
CA ASP A 119 15.39 -13.25 -6.92
C ASP A 119 13.92 -13.67 -6.99
N ARG A 120 12.97 -12.78 -6.68
CA ARG A 120 11.52 -13.05 -6.62
C ARG A 120 11.10 -14.09 -5.59
N LYS A 121 11.97 -14.39 -4.61
CA LYS A 121 11.69 -15.25 -3.44
C LYS A 121 10.87 -14.49 -2.40
N LEU A 122 11.17 -13.21 -2.21
CA LEU A 122 10.31 -12.25 -1.54
C LEU A 122 9.61 -11.40 -2.60
N ARG A 123 8.34 -11.07 -2.40
CA ARG A 123 7.58 -10.20 -3.31
C ARG A 123 6.80 -9.17 -2.51
N PHE A 124 6.49 -8.05 -3.15
CA PHE A 124 5.59 -7.08 -2.56
C PHE A 124 4.17 -7.62 -2.56
N SER A 125 3.45 -7.41 -1.47
CA SER A 125 2.06 -7.90 -1.31
C SER A 125 1.13 -7.36 -2.41
N VAL A 126 1.38 -6.12 -2.87
CA VAL A 126 0.58 -5.44 -3.88
C VAL A 126 0.63 -6.15 -5.25
N GLU A 127 1.60 -7.03 -5.48
CA GLU A 127 1.68 -7.85 -6.69
C GLU A 127 0.61 -8.94 -6.75
N ASP A 128 0.06 -9.36 -5.59
CA ASP A 128 -1.04 -10.31 -5.48
C ASP A 128 -1.89 -9.98 -4.24
N PRO A 129 -2.66 -8.87 -4.26
CA PRO A 129 -3.31 -8.32 -3.07
C PRO A 129 -4.41 -9.21 -2.48
N ASP A 130 -4.90 -10.18 -3.27
CA ASP A 130 -5.97 -11.11 -2.89
C ASP A 130 -5.45 -12.43 -2.32
N ALA A 131 -4.13 -12.67 -2.41
CA ALA A 131 -3.54 -13.80 -1.71
C ALA A 131 -3.88 -13.73 -0.22
N PRO A 132 -4.17 -14.87 0.43
CA PRO A 132 -4.61 -14.88 1.81
C PRO A 132 -3.61 -14.18 2.74
N GLU A 133 -2.31 -14.24 2.48
CA GLU A 133 -1.27 -13.53 3.24
C GLU A 133 -1.25 -12.00 3.05
N ASN A 134 -1.84 -11.46 1.99
CA ASN A 134 -1.60 -10.08 1.51
C ASN A 134 -2.65 -9.05 1.90
N TRP A 135 -3.77 -9.46 2.51
CA TRP A 135 -4.85 -8.53 2.86
C TRP A 135 -4.92 -8.19 4.37
N PRO A 136 -5.31 -6.96 4.73
CA PRO A 136 -5.32 -6.47 6.10
C PRO A 136 -6.43 -7.10 6.96
N ARG A 137 -6.06 -7.73 8.07
CA ARG A 137 -7.03 -8.46 8.93
C ARG A 137 -7.78 -7.63 9.93
N VAL A 138 -7.20 -6.52 10.36
CA VAL A 138 -7.75 -5.68 11.43
C VAL A 138 -7.78 -4.24 10.95
N TRP A 139 -8.95 -3.61 11.05
CA TRP A 139 -9.14 -2.21 10.72
C TRP A 139 -9.81 -1.49 11.90
N TYR A 140 -9.08 -0.55 12.51
CA TYR A 140 -9.61 0.29 13.57
C TYR A 140 -10.24 1.56 12.98
N ILE A 141 -11.50 1.82 13.33
CA ILE A 141 -12.22 3.04 12.95
C ILE A 141 -12.51 3.81 14.23
N TRP A 142 -11.94 5.01 14.36
CA TRP A 142 -12.23 5.92 15.46
C TRP A 142 -12.26 7.36 14.93
N ARG A 143 -13.08 8.22 15.56
CA ARG A 143 -13.23 9.65 15.21
C ARG A 143 -13.65 9.91 13.75
N GLY A 144 -14.22 8.90 13.09
CA GLY A 144 -14.74 8.97 11.73
C GLY A 144 -15.83 7.93 11.51
N ASN A 145 -16.59 8.11 10.44
CA ASN A 145 -17.61 7.17 9.99
C ASN A 145 -17.26 6.64 8.61
N ALA A 146 -16.19 5.84 8.54
CA ALA A 146 -15.56 5.50 7.26
C ALA A 146 -16.53 4.81 6.30
N LEU A 147 -17.28 3.82 6.80
CA LEU A 147 -18.20 3.03 6.00
C LEU A 147 -19.39 3.83 5.45
N MET A 148 -19.93 4.80 6.20
CA MET A 148 -21.14 5.52 5.78
C MET A 148 -20.89 6.92 5.19
N ALA A 149 -19.68 7.45 5.30
CA ALA A 149 -19.38 8.82 4.87
C ALA A 149 -18.26 8.90 3.84
N SER A 150 -17.06 8.39 4.17
CA SER A 150 -15.87 8.61 3.32
C SER A 150 -15.56 7.47 2.35
N ALA A 151 -16.18 6.30 2.51
CA ALA A 151 -16.00 5.15 1.64
C ALA A 151 -16.59 5.40 0.25
N LYS A 152 -15.75 5.87 -0.68
CA LYS A 152 -16.10 5.93 -2.10
C LYS A 152 -16.16 4.51 -2.64
N GLY A 153 -17.30 4.15 -3.23
CA GLY A 153 -17.57 2.77 -3.63
C GLY A 153 -18.06 1.90 -2.47
N HIS A 154 -19.04 2.37 -1.71
CA HIS A 154 -19.58 1.73 -0.51
C HIS A 154 -19.83 0.22 -0.66
N GLU A 155 -20.48 -0.21 -1.74
CA GLU A 155 -20.79 -1.62 -2.01
C GLU A 155 -19.54 -2.51 -2.08
N TYR A 156 -18.41 -1.96 -2.57
CA TYR A 156 -17.14 -2.69 -2.61
C TYR A 156 -16.57 -2.91 -1.20
N PHE A 157 -16.72 -1.95 -0.29
CA PHE A 157 -16.35 -2.14 1.11
C PHE A 157 -17.21 -3.22 1.76
N LEU A 158 -18.53 -3.20 1.52
CA LEU A 158 -19.46 -4.19 2.09
C LEU A 158 -19.16 -5.61 1.59
N LYS A 159 -18.87 -5.76 0.30
CA LYS A 159 -18.54 -7.04 -0.33
C LYS A 159 -17.16 -7.55 0.08
N HIS A 160 -16.12 -6.74 -0.06
CA HIS A 160 -14.73 -7.21 -0.03
C HIS A 160 -14.03 -7.04 1.32
N TYR A 161 -14.43 -6.05 2.14
CA TYR A 161 -13.94 -5.98 3.53
C TYR A 161 -14.83 -6.73 4.49
N LEU A 162 -16.16 -6.52 4.39
CA LEU A 162 -17.09 -7.06 5.39
C LEU A 162 -17.63 -8.44 5.01
N GLY A 163 -17.55 -8.85 3.74
CA GLY A 163 -18.07 -10.14 3.28
C GLY A 163 -19.59 -10.26 3.39
N THR A 164 -20.31 -9.13 3.33
CA THR A 164 -21.76 -9.08 3.64
C THR A 164 -22.66 -9.11 2.41
N HIS A 165 -22.11 -8.87 1.21
CA HIS A 165 -22.87 -8.74 -0.04
C HIS A 165 -22.19 -9.56 -1.16
N ASN A 166 -22.97 -10.05 -2.13
CA ASN A 166 -22.49 -10.86 -3.27
C ASN A 166 -22.90 -10.24 -4.60
#